data_AF-A0A9D2BQ74-F1
#
_entry.id   AF-A0A9D2BQ74-F1
#
_cell.length_a   1.000
_cell.length_b   1.000
_cell.length_c   1.000
_cell.angle_alpha   90.00
_cell.angle_beta   90.00
_cell.angle_gamma   90.00
#
_symmetry.space_group_name_H-M   'P 1'
#
loop_
_entity.id
_entity.type
_entity.pdbx_description
1 polymer ?
#
loop_
_entity_poly.entity_id
_entity_poly.type
_entity_poly.pdbx_seq_one_letter_code
_entity_poly.pdbx_strand_id
1 'polypeptide(L)' 'MNELIKNLGVIVLLIGVVILVVPFFTGGMTNSILLTGMALTIIGYLGHIVINKRME' A
#
# COMPACT_ATOMS: atom_id res chain seq x y z
N MET A 1 -7.61 20.27 6.15
CA MET A 1 -7.62 19.28 5.05
C MET A 1 -8.29 18.02 5.56
N ASN A 2 -9.11 17.33 4.75
CA ASN A 2 -9.75 16.10 5.21
C ASN A 2 -8.69 15.10 5.70
N GLU A 3 -8.85 14.60 6.93
CA GLU A 3 -8.01 13.55 7.54
C GLU A 3 -7.80 12.35 6.61
N LEU A 4 -8.81 12.06 5.77
CA LEU A 4 -8.76 11.02 4.74
C LEU A 4 -7.62 11.22 3.74
N ILE A 5 -7.35 12.45 3.32
CA ILE A 5 -6.29 12.75 2.35
C ILE A 5 -4.92 12.55 3.01
N LYS A 6 -4.75 12.98 4.26
CA LYS A 6 -3.51 12.82 5.02
C LYS A 6 -3.14 11.35 5.20
N ASN A 7 -4.14 10.49 5.40
CA ASN A 7 -3.93 9.06 5.66
C ASN A 7 -3.98 8.18 4.40
N LEU A 8 -4.23 8.75 3.23
CA LEU A 8 -4.44 7.98 2.00
C LEU A 8 -3.23 7.11 1.63
N GLY A 9 -2.01 7.63 1.81
CA GLY A 9 -0.79 6.86 1.55
C GLY A 9 -0.65 5.62 2.45
N VAL A 10 -0.98 5.75 3.74
CA VAL A 10 -0.99 4.61 4.69
C VAL A 10 -2.07 3.60 4.31
N ILE A 11 -3.25 4.07 3.92
CA ILE A 11 -4.35 3.19 3.49
C ILE A 11 -3.93 2.34 2.29
N VAL A 12 -3.33 2.96 1.27
CA VAL A 12 -2.83 2.25 0.08
C VAL A 12 -1.74 1.25 0.44
N LEU A 13 -0.84 1.61 1.36
CA LEU A 13 0.20 0.70 1.85
C LEU A 13 -0.40 -0.53 2.52
N LEU A 14 -1.40 -0.34 3.39
CA LEU A 14 -2.08 -1.45 4.07
C LEU A 14 -2.80 -2.38 3.09
N ILE A 15 -3.39 -1.85 2.02
CA ILE A 15 -3.98 -2.67 0.95
C ILE A 15 -2.90 -3.54 0.28
N GLY A 16 -1.73 -2.98 -0.01
CA GLY A 16 -0.58 -3.73 -0.54
C GLY A 16 -0.18 -4.89 0.37
N VAL A 17 -0.15 -4.67 1.69
CA VAL A 17 0.12 -5.71 2.69
C VAL A 17 -0.95 -6.80 2.68
N VAL A 18 -2.24 -6.45 2.65
CA VAL A 18 -3.34 -7.43 2.64
C VAL A 18 -3.29 -8.33 1.40
N ILE A 19 -2.97 -7.76 0.23
CA ILE A 19 -2.81 -8.51 -1.03
C ILE A 19 -1.66 -9.52 -0.96
N LEU A 20 -0.65 -9.30 -0.11
CA LEU A 20 0.43 -10.26 0.14
C LEU A 20 0.05 -11.30 1.19
N VAL A 21 -0.61 -10.86 2.27
CA VAL A 21 -0.92 -11.68 3.44
C VAL A 21 -1.99 -12.73 3.14
N VAL A 22 -3.07 -12.39 2.42
CA VAL A 22 -4.14 -13.37 2.13
C VAL A 22 -3.62 -14.56 1.30
N PRO A 23 -2.95 -14.35 0.15
CA PRO A 23 -2.44 -15.45 -0.66
C PRO A 23 -1.34 -16.25 0.02
N PHE A 24 -0.60 -15.64 0.95
CA PHE A 24 0.37 -16.34 1.78
C PHE A 24 -0.30 -17.40 2.66
N PHE A 25 -1.41 -17.07 3.31
CA PHE A 25 -2.15 -18.03 4.16
C PHE A 25 -3.02 -19.01 3.37
N THR A 26 -3.45 -18.67 2.15
CA THR A 26 -4.26 -19.57 1.32
C THR A 26 -3.42 -20.47 0.39
N GLY A 27 -2.09 -20.33 0.38
CA GLY A 27 -1.19 -21.07 -0.51
C GLY A 27 -1.27 -20.63 -1.98
N GLY A 28 -1.97 -19.52 -2.28
CA GLY A 28 -2.19 -19.00 -3.63
C GLY A 28 -1.13 -18.01 -4.11
N MET A 29 0.07 -18.02 -3.54
CA MET A 29 1.11 -17.04 -3.86
C MET A 29 1.66 -17.26 -5.28
N THR A 30 1.59 -16.23 -6.10
CA THR A 30 2.15 -16.21 -7.47
C THR A 30 3.09 -15.02 -7.65
N ASN A 31 3.97 -15.10 -8.65
CA ASN A 31 4.88 -13.99 -8.98
C ASN A 31 4.13 -12.70 -9.31
N SER A 32 2.96 -12.80 -9.93
CA SER A 32 2.10 -11.65 -10.21
C SER A 32 1.57 -10.99 -8.94
N ILE A 33 1.18 -11.78 -7.93
CA ILE A 33 0.71 -11.28 -6.63
C ILE A 33 1.86 -10.61 -5.88
N LEU A 34 3.04 -11.23 -5.86
CA LEU A 34 4.24 -10.65 -5.26
C LEU A 34 4.59 -9.31 -5.89
N LEU A 35 4.60 -9.24 -7.22
CA LEU A 35 4.90 -8.02 -7.96
C LEU A 35 3.86 -6.93 -7.70
N THR A 36 2.57 -7.30 -7.67
CA THR A 36 1.47 -6.36 -7.41
C THR A 36 1.52 -5.83 -5.98
N GLY A 37 1.69 -6.70 -4.98
CA GLY A 37 1.79 -6.30 -3.58
C GLY A 37 3.02 -5.43 -3.32
N MET A 38 4.16 -5.74 -3.95
CA MET A 38 5.36 -4.91 -3.88
C MET A 38 5.14 -3.53 -4.51
N ALA A 39 4.54 -3.46 -5.71
CA ALA A 39 4.25 -2.20 -6.37
C ALA A 39 3.31 -1.32 -5.53
N LEU A 40 2.23 -1.90 -4.99
CA LEU A 40 1.28 -1.18 -4.14
C LEU A 40 1.90 -0.70 -2.84
N THR A 41 2.78 -1.49 -2.22
CA THR A 41 3.49 -1.09 -1.01
C THR A 41 4.42 0.10 -1.27
N ILE A 42 5.17 0.07 -2.38
CA ILE A 42 6.05 1.18 -2.77
C ILE A 42 5.23 2.44 -3.08
N ILE A 43 4.15 2.31 -3.86
CA ILE A 43 3.27 3.43 -4.21
C ILE A 43 2.61 4.02 -2.96
N GLY A 44 2.13 3.18 -2.03
CA GLY A 44 1.54 3.63 -0.76
C GLY A 44 2.55 4.38 0.10
N TYR A 45 3.78 3.86 0.21
CA TYR A 45 4.86 4.52 0.94
C TYR A 45 5.25 5.87 0.34
N LEU A 46 5.46 5.92 -0.99
CA LEU A 46 5.77 7.16 -1.70
C LEU A 46 4.60 8.15 -1.62
N GLY A 47 3.38 7.67 -1.77
CA GLY A 47 2.17 8.48 -1.60
C GLY A 47 2.08 9.08 -0.21
N HIS A 48 2.39 8.32 0.83
CA HIS A 48 2.43 8.82 2.21
C HIS A 48 3.48 9.93 2.37
N ILE A 49 4.69 9.75 1.85
CA ILE A 49 5.74 10.78 1.89
C ILE A 49 5.31 12.04 1.13
N VAL A 50 4.84 11.90 -0.12
CA VAL A 50 4.48 13.05 -0.96
C VAL A 50 3.33 13.83 -0.38
N ILE A 51 2.29 13.13 0.11
CA ILE A 51 1.15 13.77 0.77
C ILE A 51 1.66 14.51 2.01
N ASN A 52 2.38 13.84 2.91
CA ASN A 52 2.81 14.47 4.16
C ASN A 52 3.70 15.70 3.92
N LYS A 53 4.59 15.65 2.91
CA LYS A 53 5.48 16.76 2.51
C LYS A 53 4.76 17.94 1.83
N ARG A 54 3.57 17.71 1.25
CA ARG A 54 2.73 18.75 0.62
C ARG A 54 1.75 19.40 1.59
N MET A 55 1.55 18.79 2.76
CA MET A 55 0.59 19.25 3.77
C MET A 55 1.28 19.95 4.95
N GLU A 56 2.61 19.98 4.98
CA GLU A 56 3.44 20.96 5.72
C GLU A 56 3.32 22.34 5.06
#